data_AF-A0A7S0HC18-F1
#
_entry.id   AF-A0A7S0HC18-F1
#
_cell.length_a   1.000
_cell.length_b   1.000
_cell.length_c   1.000
_cell.angle_alpha   90.00
_cell.angle_beta   90.00
_cell.angle_gamma   90.00
#
_symmetry.space_group_name_H-M   'P 1'
#
loop_
_entity.id
_entity.type
_entity.pdbx_description
1 polymer ?
#
loop_
_entity_poly.entity_id
_entity_poly.type
_entity_poly.pdbx_seq_one_letter_code
_entity_poly.pdbx_strand_id
1 'polypeptide(L)'
;KLVRNSSRSDNAAAHVERYPLKHFVRSSQYPLIVAEQQWNEEKGLDYSSCEGFTLLNLCNSPEGSVMYRLAQMLSKMDNLSHCLVWTKATIPPGSESSSCTIDLIELPRLQLSFFSKVCSDGVTRLFSNSHAGLFISHHRDVHLNQIVRGLPHALVLESMEGEISIITPASLPFRRNYQNGKLISTDLIFNHRDDNLRLSCMSVRQYIYPVHISSMFLFTQTFASALNLLLLRFLNLQHTEVFKLADCCVSDTKLSPEEELLLSQLRFLEDDVFPDAHACRLKISLVTANSDITPPWDINAEMLHYLSKIEHVSAACRLSVEEELYLLQNHVTVSLNYKLANRQQFLRALTDCSSSLLLQYPSRANLQEEFDSVSDKSCLNSDQEGFLSKFENVSYKRPPDAIGTAAVACLNKWL
;
A
#
# COMPACT_ATOMS: atom_id res chain seq x y z
N LYS A 1 31.48 6.92 28.16
CA LYS A 1 32.56 5.92 28.02
C LYS A 1 32.04 4.59 28.56
N LEU A 2 31.63 3.67 27.69
CA LEU A 2 31.16 2.34 28.08
C LEU A 2 32.38 1.45 28.29
N VAL A 3 32.65 1.06 29.54
CA VAL A 3 33.65 0.05 29.87
C VAL A 3 33.01 -1.32 29.62
N ARG A 4 33.50 -2.05 28.62
CA ARG A 4 33.13 -3.45 28.38
C ARG A 4 33.76 -4.31 29.46
N ASN A 5 32.98 -4.75 30.44
CA ASN A 5 33.36 -5.90 31.27
C ASN A 5 33.01 -7.19 30.55
N SER A 6 34.04 -7.97 30.26
CA SER A 6 34.00 -9.30 29.68
C SER A 6 33.68 -10.35 30.75
N SER A 7 32.41 -10.55 31.03
CA SER A 7 31.89 -11.78 31.64
C SER A 7 30.43 -11.94 31.24
N ARG A 8 30.15 -12.90 30.34
CA ARG A 8 28.78 -13.36 30.06
C ARG A 8 28.27 -14.07 31.31
N SER A 9 27.63 -13.31 32.18
CA SER A 9 26.66 -13.86 33.12
C SER A 9 25.29 -13.77 32.44
N ASP A 10 24.63 -14.90 32.33
CA ASP A 10 23.26 -15.03 31.82
C ASP A 10 22.28 -14.43 32.85
N ASN A 11 22.30 -13.11 33.01
CA ASN A 11 21.44 -12.39 33.94
C ASN A 11 20.30 -11.70 33.18
N ALA A 12 19.05 -11.98 33.57
CA ALA A 12 17.83 -11.38 33.01
C ALA A 12 17.64 -9.88 33.35
N ALA A 13 18.52 -9.30 34.17
CA ALA A 13 18.48 -7.88 34.54
C ALA A 13 19.90 -7.32 34.62
N ALA A 14 20.12 -6.14 34.04
CA ALA A 14 21.34 -5.37 34.21
C ALA A 14 21.01 -4.16 35.08
N HIS A 15 21.73 -4.01 36.20
CA HIS A 15 21.62 -2.80 37.02
C HIS A 15 22.29 -1.64 36.27
N VAL A 16 21.49 -0.81 35.62
CA VAL A 16 21.94 0.35 34.86
C VAL A 16 21.27 1.58 35.47
N GLU A 17 22.02 2.36 36.25
CA GLU A 17 21.51 3.61 36.80
C GLU A 17 21.24 4.62 35.68
N ARG A 18 19.97 5.00 35.54
CA ARG A 18 19.52 6.01 34.58
C ARG A 18 19.85 7.40 35.12
N TYR A 19 20.62 8.15 34.34
CA TYR A 19 20.70 9.60 34.47
C TYR A 19 19.73 10.21 33.45
N PRO A 20 18.68 10.95 33.86
CA PRO A 20 17.72 11.51 32.93
C PRO A 20 18.43 12.45 31.96
N LEU A 21 18.23 12.23 30.66
CA LEU A 21 18.66 13.18 29.64
C LEU A 21 17.83 14.45 29.81
N LYS A 22 18.47 15.53 30.28
CA LYS A 22 17.83 16.85 30.31
C LYS A 22 17.41 17.23 28.89
N HIS A 23 16.09 17.34 28.68
CA HIS A 23 15.44 17.99 27.54
C HIS A 23 15.75 17.40 26.14
N PHE A 24 14.92 16.44 25.72
CA PHE A 24 14.53 16.30 24.31
C PHE A 24 13.04 16.63 24.17
N VAL A 25 12.68 17.87 24.52
CA VAL A 25 11.35 18.42 24.22
C VAL A 25 11.48 19.21 22.93
N ARG A 26 11.20 18.58 21.78
CA ARG A 26 10.72 19.36 20.63
C ARG A 26 9.24 19.58 20.85
N SER A 27 8.81 20.83 20.75
CA SER A 27 7.41 21.22 20.76
C SER A 27 6.63 20.34 19.78
N SER A 28 5.79 19.44 20.29
CA SER A 28 4.68 18.90 19.52
C SER A 28 3.84 20.09 19.05
N GLN A 29 3.53 20.16 17.75
CA GLN A 29 2.76 21.26 17.16
C GLN A 29 1.26 21.21 17.51
N TYR A 30 0.84 20.39 18.48
CA TYR A 30 -0.56 20.21 18.81
C TYR A 30 -0.89 20.71 20.21
N PRO A 31 -1.57 21.86 20.35
CA PRO A 31 -2.36 22.15 21.53
C PRO A 31 -3.82 21.77 21.23
N LEU A 32 -4.27 20.64 21.74
CA LEU A 32 -5.66 20.59 22.21
C LEU A 32 -5.64 21.35 23.54
N ILE A 33 -6.44 22.39 23.69
CA ILE A 33 -6.40 23.30 24.87
C ILE A 33 -6.58 22.52 26.20
N VAL A 34 -7.29 21.39 26.16
CA VAL A 34 -7.43 20.44 27.29
C VAL A 34 -6.14 19.64 27.53
N ALA A 35 -5.44 19.28 26.46
CA ALA A 35 -4.16 18.57 26.53
C ALA A 35 -3.04 19.44 27.10
N GLU A 36 -3.09 20.77 27.02
CA GLU A 36 -2.03 21.64 27.54
C GLU A 36 -2.01 21.71 29.08
N GLN A 37 -3.18 21.74 29.72
CA GLN A 37 -3.30 21.64 31.19
C GLN A 37 -2.88 20.26 31.69
N GLN A 38 -3.38 19.21 31.04
CA GLN A 38 -3.02 17.83 31.36
C GLN A 38 -1.54 17.53 31.08
N TRP A 39 -0.97 18.10 30.01
CA TRP A 39 0.46 18.06 29.68
C TRP A 39 1.31 18.77 30.73
N ASN A 40 0.84 19.89 31.29
CA ASN A 40 1.54 20.60 32.35
C ASN A 40 1.47 19.84 33.69
N GLU A 41 0.37 19.14 33.98
CA GLU A 41 0.27 18.20 35.11
C GLU A 41 1.17 16.97 34.93
N GLU A 42 1.25 16.42 33.71
CA GLU A 42 2.08 15.26 33.36
C GLU A 42 3.58 15.60 33.30
N LYS A 43 3.94 16.81 32.85
CA LYS A 43 5.30 17.36 33.02
C LYS A 43 5.70 17.54 34.48
N GLY A 44 4.71 17.67 35.37
CA GLY A 44 4.88 17.73 36.82
C GLY A 44 5.20 16.39 37.47
N LEU A 45 5.23 15.28 36.72
CA LEU A 45 5.85 14.03 37.19
C LEU A 45 7.35 14.28 37.36
N ASP A 46 7.72 14.51 38.62
CA ASP A 46 9.07 14.76 39.10
C ASP A 46 10.08 13.78 38.49
N TYR A 47 10.74 14.18 37.40
CA TYR A 47 12.03 13.63 36.98
C TYR A 47 13.16 14.02 37.96
N SER A 48 12.82 14.66 39.07
CA SER A 48 13.69 15.21 40.10
C SER A 48 14.04 14.20 41.20
N SER A 49 13.32 13.09 41.33
CA SER A 49 13.69 12.02 42.26
C SER A 49 14.82 11.20 41.64
N CYS A 50 16.01 11.33 42.22
CA CYS A 50 17.22 10.55 41.95
C CYS A 50 17.04 9.08 42.40
N GLU A 51 15.97 8.43 41.92
CA GLU A 51 15.66 7.01 42.16
C GLU A 51 16.31 6.19 41.05
N GLY A 52 17.16 5.23 41.43
CA GLY A 52 17.80 4.33 40.48
C GLY A 52 16.76 3.46 39.77
N PHE A 53 16.78 3.47 38.45
CA PHE A 53 16.00 2.53 37.64
C PHE A 53 16.84 1.29 37.33
N THR A 54 16.19 0.12 37.26
CA THR A 54 16.80 -1.12 36.77
C THR A 54 16.29 -1.40 35.36
N LEU A 55 17.19 -1.75 34.43
CA LEU A 55 16.82 -2.09 33.06
C LEU A 55 16.42 -3.57 32.99
N LEU A 56 15.21 -3.82 32.49
CA LEU A 56 14.66 -5.15 32.29
C LEU A 56 15.06 -5.70 30.90
N ASN A 57 15.58 -6.93 30.86
CA ASN A 57 15.89 -7.59 29.60
C ASN A 57 14.67 -8.35 29.06
N LEU A 58 14.04 -7.80 28.03
CA LEU A 58 12.87 -8.42 27.39
C LEU A 58 13.20 -9.69 26.59
N CYS A 59 14.42 -9.81 26.05
CA CYS A 59 14.80 -10.88 25.13
C CYS A 59 14.80 -12.28 25.78
N ASN A 60 14.98 -12.33 27.10
CA ASN A 60 15.05 -13.58 27.87
C ASN A 60 13.76 -13.84 28.67
N SER A 61 12.68 -13.11 28.39
CA SER A 61 11.43 -13.28 29.13
C SER A 61 10.77 -14.64 28.84
N PRO A 62 10.27 -15.36 29.88
CA PRO A 62 9.66 -16.67 29.68
C PRO A 62 8.34 -16.54 28.91
N GLU A 63 8.07 -17.50 28.01
CA GLU A 63 6.86 -17.53 27.20
C GLU A 63 5.59 -17.47 28.06
N GLY A 64 4.62 -16.66 27.64
CA GLY A 64 3.37 -16.43 28.38
C GLY A 64 3.44 -15.39 29.51
N SER A 65 4.62 -14.95 29.91
CA SER A 65 4.77 -13.86 30.90
C SER A 65 4.26 -12.51 30.38
N VAL A 66 3.98 -11.58 31.29
CA VAL A 66 3.63 -10.19 30.93
C VAL A 66 4.76 -9.53 30.14
N MET A 67 6.01 -9.79 30.54
CA MET A 67 7.20 -9.29 29.85
C MET A 67 7.32 -9.84 28.44
N TYR A 68 6.98 -11.11 28.22
CA TYR A 68 6.96 -11.71 26.89
C TYR A 68 5.88 -11.11 25.99
N ARG A 69 4.67 -10.88 26.52
CA ARG A 69 3.60 -10.17 25.78
C ARG A 69 3.98 -8.73 25.45
N LEU A 70 4.64 -8.05 26.38
CA LEU A 70 5.18 -6.71 26.14
C LEU A 70 6.28 -6.74 25.07
N ALA A 71 7.19 -7.71 25.13
CA ALA A 71 8.23 -7.90 24.12
C ALA A 71 7.63 -8.12 22.73
N GLN A 72 6.62 -8.98 22.61
CA GLN A 72 5.90 -9.20 21.35
C GLN A 72 5.18 -7.95 20.84
N MET A 73 4.69 -7.10 21.73
CA MET A 73 4.07 -5.82 21.36
C MET A 73 5.12 -4.81 20.90
N LEU A 74 6.22 -4.66 21.63
CA LEU A 74 7.27 -3.68 21.32
C LEU A 74 8.11 -4.09 20.11
N SER A 75 8.30 -5.39 19.88
CA SER A 75 8.98 -5.92 18.70
C SER A 75 8.27 -5.58 17.38
N LYS A 76 6.99 -5.17 17.45
CA LYS A 76 6.23 -4.67 16.32
C LYS A 76 6.53 -3.20 16.01
N MET A 77 7.08 -2.44 16.95
CA MET A 77 7.40 -1.03 16.71
C MET A 77 8.86 -0.85 16.29
N ASP A 78 9.77 -1.52 16.98
CA ASP A 78 11.21 -1.44 16.75
C ASP A 78 11.89 -2.74 17.20
N ASN A 79 13.18 -2.87 16.91
CA ASN A 79 13.98 -3.97 17.41
C ASN A 79 14.11 -3.89 18.95
N LEU A 80 14.00 -5.03 19.64
CA LEU A 80 14.12 -5.12 21.10
C LEU A 80 15.47 -4.58 21.62
N SER A 81 16.53 -4.60 20.81
CA SER A 81 17.82 -3.99 21.16
C SER A 81 17.75 -2.46 21.36
N HIS A 82 16.70 -1.83 20.85
CA HIS A 82 16.43 -0.40 20.96
C HIS A 82 15.20 -0.09 21.81
N CYS A 83 14.60 -1.11 22.44
CA CYS A 83 13.50 -0.95 23.39
C CYS A 83 14.07 -0.97 24.80
N LEU A 84 13.89 0.11 25.55
CA LEU A 84 14.35 0.22 26.92
C LEU A 84 13.14 0.12 27.86
N VAL A 85 13.15 -0.87 28.75
CA VAL A 85 12.08 -1.06 29.73
C VAL A 85 12.68 -0.99 31.12
N TRP A 86 12.14 -0.09 31.92
CA TRP A 86 12.68 0.28 33.21
C TRP A 86 11.69 -0.02 34.31
N THR A 87 12.24 -0.42 35.46
CA THR A 87 11.51 -0.55 36.72
C THR A 87 12.19 0.29 37.79
N LYS A 88 11.40 0.82 38.73
CA LYS A 88 11.88 1.44 39.96
C LYS A 88 12.31 0.40 41.01
N ALA A 89 11.88 -0.85 40.86
CA ALA A 89 12.28 -1.92 41.75
C ALA A 89 13.77 -2.24 41.55
N THR A 90 14.53 -2.30 42.64
CA THR A 90 15.91 -2.80 42.63
C THR A 90 15.89 -4.32 42.57
N ILE A 91 16.14 -4.88 41.39
CA ILE A 91 16.18 -6.33 41.19
C ILE A 91 17.64 -6.79 41.38
N PRO A 92 17.96 -7.57 42.42
CA PRO A 92 19.29 -8.13 42.56
C PRO A 92 19.58 -9.14 41.42
N PRO A 93 20.82 -9.15 40.90
CA PRO A 93 21.21 -10.07 39.82
C PRO A 93 20.97 -11.53 40.26
N GLY A 94 20.20 -12.28 39.48
CA GLY A 94 19.84 -13.69 39.74
C GLY A 94 18.46 -13.94 40.35
N SER A 95 17.65 -12.91 40.62
CA SER A 95 16.26 -13.06 41.11
C SER A 95 15.23 -12.92 39.97
N GLU A 96 15.13 -13.96 39.13
CA GLU A 96 14.35 -13.93 37.88
C GLU A 96 12.83 -14.05 38.06
N SER A 97 12.36 -14.37 39.27
CA SER A 97 10.95 -14.75 39.54
C SER A 97 10.13 -13.71 40.31
N SER A 98 10.71 -12.56 40.64
CA SER A 98 9.99 -11.48 41.33
C SER A 98 9.02 -10.80 40.37
N SER A 99 7.75 -10.60 40.77
CA SER A 99 6.78 -9.82 40.00
C SER A 99 7.27 -8.37 39.86
N CYS A 100 7.90 -8.05 38.73
CA CYS A 100 8.45 -6.72 38.48
C CYS A 100 7.39 -5.80 37.89
N THR A 101 7.30 -4.58 38.42
CA THR A 101 6.48 -3.51 37.85
C THR A 101 7.20 -2.87 36.66
N ILE A 102 6.44 -2.53 35.63
CA ILE A 102 6.96 -1.74 34.50
C ILE A 102 6.60 -0.29 34.80
N ASP A 103 7.61 0.56 34.93
CA ASP A 103 7.44 1.96 35.32
C ASP A 103 7.63 2.91 34.14
N LEU A 104 8.58 2.59 33.24
CA LEU A 104 8.90 3.42 32.08
C LEU A 104 9.34 2.55 30.90
N ILE A 105 8.83 2.86 29.71
CA ILE A 105 9.23 2.27 28.43
C ILE A 105 9.72 3.40 27.54
N GLU A 106 10.90 3.26 26.96
CA GLU A 106 11.46 4.21 26.01
C GLU A 106 11.81 3.50 24.70
N LEU A 107 11.42 4.12 23.60
CA LEU A 107 11.75 3.75 22.22
C LEU A 107 12.52 4.92 21.60
N PRO A 108 13.83 5.06 21.88
CA PRO A 108 14.57 6.28 21.59
C PRO A 108 14.63 6.62 20.11
N ARG A 109 14.72 5.61 19.23
CA ARG A 109 14.73 5.80 17.77
C ARG A 109 13.41 6.37 17.25
N LEU A 110 12.31 5.94 17.86
CA LEU A 110 10.97 6.40 17.54
C LEU A 110 10.56 7.66 18.34
N GLN A 111 11.44 8.19 19.21
CA GLN A 111 11.12 9.33 20.09
C GLN A 111 9.79 9.16 20.85
N LEU A 112 9.51 7.92 21.26
CA LEU A 112 8.29 7.54 21.94
C LEU A 112 8.64 7.01 23.33
N SER A 113 7.89 7.45 24.35
CA SER A 113 8.06 6.97 25.72
C SER A 113 6.71 6.82 26.40
N PHE A 114 6.61 5.79 27.24
CA PHE A 114 5.42 5.48 28.01
C PHE A 114 5.76 5.35 29.48
N PHE A 115 4.95 5.93 30.36
CA PHE A 115 5.11 5.82 31.80
C PHE A 115 3.90 5.14 32.42
N SER A 116 4.15 4.44 33.52
CA SER A 116 3.13 3.74 34.28
C SER A 116 2.42 4.70 35.24
N LYS A 117 1.09 4.73 35.19
CA LYS A 117 0.26 5.52 36.11
C LYS A 117 -0.91 4.69 36.57
N VAL A 118 -1.17 4.70 37.88
CA VAL A 118 -2.39 4.11 38.45
C VAL A 118 -3.53 5.09 38.23
N CYS A 119 -4.56 4.66 37.52
CA CYS A 119 -5.75 5.45 37.26
C CYS A 119 -6.72 5.44 38.45
N SER A 120 -7.75 6.29 38.41
CA SER A 120 -8.78 6.40 39.47
C SER A 120 -9.55 5.09 39.72
N ASP A 121 -9.58 4.20 38.73
CA ASP A 121 -10.16 2.86 38.79
C ASP A 121 -9.22 1.81 39.43
N GLY A 122 -8.03 2.22 39.88
CA GLY A 122 -7.03 1.33 40.47
C GLY A 122 -6.26 0.49 39.46
N VAL A 123 -6.49 0.67 38.16
CA VAL A 123 -5.78 -0.07 37.11
C VAL A 123 -4.52 0.71 36.69
N THR A 124 -3.39 0.01 36.64
CA THR A 124 -2.14 0.57 36.14
C THR A 124 -2.17 0.58 34.61
N ARG A 125 -2.05 1.78 34.01
CA ARG A 125 -2.01 1.97 32.56
C ARG A 125 -0.69 2.62 32.14
N LEU A 126 -0.29 2.36 30.90
CA LEU A 126 0.92 2.92 30.29
C LEU A 126 0.55 4.16 29.45
N PHE A 127 0.74 5.35 30.01
CA PHE A 127 0.47 6.63 29.36
C PHE A 127 1.60 7.05 28.46
N SER A 128 1.28 7.64 27.31
CA SER A 128 2.24 8.22 26.38
C SER A 128 2.72 9.56 26.91
N ASN A 129 4.05 9.74 26.98
CA ASN A 129 4.65 11.03 27.30
C ASN A 129 4.65 11.99 26.10
N SER A 130 4.54 11.46 24.87
CA SER A 130 4.54 12.26 23.65
C SER A 130 3.13 12.74 23.26
N HIS A 131 2.09 12.09 23.77
CA HIS A 131 0.70 12.38 23.46
C HIS A 131 -0.11 12.39 24.77
N ALA A 132 -0.34 13.59 25.32
CA ALA A 132 -1.04 13.76 26.60
C ALA A 132 -2.39 13.06 26.63
N GLY A 133 -2.70 12.44 27.78
CA GLY A 133 -3.98 11.77 28.02
C GLY A 133 -4.21 10.45 27.30
N LEU A 134 -3.33 10.05 26.38
CA LEU A 134 -3.43 8.77 25.68
C LEU A 134 -2.61 7.67 26.37
N PHE A 135 -3.20 6.49 26.56
CA PHE A 135 -2.54 5.31 27.10
C PHE A 135 -2.68 4.11 26.17
N ILE A 136 -1.84 3.08 26.35
CA ILE A 136 -1.90 1.86 25.54
C ILE A 136 -3.21 1.11 25.81
N SER A 137 -4.04 0.95 24.78
CA SER A 137 -5.35 0.33 24.89
C SER A 137 -5.27 -1.20 24.94
N HIS A 138 -5.98 -1.78 25.92
CA HIS A 138 -6.27 -3.21 25.98
C HIS A 138 -7.56 -3.59 25.24
N HIS A 139 -8.38 -2.61 24.86
CA HIS A 139 -9.68 -2.84 24.24
C HIS A 139 -9.52 -3.40 22.82
N ARG A 140 -10.31 -4.42 22.47
CA ARG A 140 -10.34 -5.03 21.14
C ARG A 140 -11.78 -5.21 20.72
N ASP A 141 -12.21 -4.42 19.75
CA ASP A 141 -13.51 -4.52 19.10
C ASP A 141 -13.37 -5.08 17.68
N VAL A 142 -14.43 -5.69 17.15
CA VAL A 142 -14.50 -6.21 15.78
C VAL A 142 -14.23 -5.10 14.76
N HIS A 143 -14.84 -3.92 14.94
CA HIS A 143 -14.64 -2.79 14.02
C HIS A 143 -13.23 -2.23 14.11
N LEU A 144 -12.69 -2.09 15.33
CA LEU A 144 -11.30 -1.67 15.53
C LEU A 144 -10.32 -2.65 14.88
N ASN A 145 -10.54 -3.95 15.02
CA ASN A 145 -9.72 -4.98 14.39
C ASN A 145 -9.78 -4.91 12.86
N GLN A 146 -10.91 -4.49 12.28
CA GLN A 146 -11.02 -4.26 10.84
C GLN A 146 -10.18 -3.05 10.40
N ILE A 147 -10.18 -1.95 11.16
CA ILE A 147 -9.36 -0.76 10.85
C ILE A 147 -7.87 -1.04 10.96
N VAL A 148 -7.47 -1.75 12.04
CA VAL A 148 -6.09 -2.13 12.34
C VAL A 148 -5.59 -3.22 11.39
N ARG A 149 -6.49 -3.93 10.70
CA ARG A 149 -6.12 -4.94 9.71
C ARG A 149 -5.19 -4.32 8.67
N GLY A 150 -4.04 -4.96 8.45
CA GLY A 150 -3.01 -4.47 7.53
C GLY A 150 -2.01 -3.51 8.14
N LEU A 151 -2.15 -3.20 9.43
CA LEU A 151 -1.18 -2.42 10.21
C LEU A 151 -0.61 -3.31 11.34
N PRO A 152 0.17 -4.35 11.03
CA PRO A 152 0.67 -5.30 12.04
C PRO A 152 1.59 -4.64 13.07
N HIS A 153 2.20 -3.50 12.70
CA HIS A 153 3.16 -2.74 13.48
C HIS A 153 2.54 -1.53 14.19
N ALA A 154 1.21 -1.53 14.34
CA ALA A 154 0.52 -0.42 14.99
C ALA A 154 0.32 -0.64 16.49
N LEU A 155 0.44 0.43 17.26
CA LEU A 155 -0.03 0.50 18.64
C LEU A 155 -1.36 1.23 18.70
N VAL A 156 -2.32 0.64 19.41
CA VAL A 156 -3.60 1.27 19.70
C VAL A 156 -3.48 2.03 21.01
N LEU A 157 -3.76 3.31 20.96
CA LEU A 157 -3.89 4.19 22.12
C LEU A 157 -5.35 4.55 22.36
N GLU A 158 -5.68 4.80 23.61
CA GLU A 158 -7.02 5.16 24.06
C GLU A 158 -6.94 6.29 25.10
N SER A 159 -7.93 7.18 25.07
CA SER A 159 -8.13 8.24 26.05
C SER A 159 -9.03 7.76 27.19
N MET A 160 -9.01 8.46 28.32
CA MET A 160 -9.97 8.22 29.42
C MET A 160 -11.43 8.45 29.00
N GLU A 161 -11.64 9.21 27.93
CA GLU A 161 -12.97 9.47 27.33
C GLU A 161 -13.39 8.40 26.31
N GLY A 162 -12.55 7.39 26.05
CA GLY A 162 -12.81 6.32 25.09
C GLY A 162 -12.47 6.65 23.63
N GLU A 163 -11.83 7.79 23.37
CA GLU A 163 -11.29 8.11 22.05
C GLU A 163 -10.11 7.20 21.71
N ILE A 164 -10.08 6.66 20.48
CA ILE A 164 -9.06 5.70 20.05
C ILE A 164 -8.15 6.37 19.01
N SER A 165 -6.85 6.14 19.12
CA SER A 165 -5.85 6.58 18.14
C SER A 165 -4.89 5.45 17.82
N ILE A 166 -4.47 5.34 16.56
CA ILE A 166 -3.51 4.33 16.11
C ILE A 166 -2.17 5.00 15.85
N ILE A 167 -1.09 4.49 16.43
CA ILE A 167 0.27 4.93 16.13
C ILE A 167 0.97 3.90 15.27
N THR A 168 1.63 4.36 14.21
CA THR A 168 2.54 3.53 13.40
C THR A 168 3.95 4.14 13.38
N PRO A 169 5.01 3.31 13.39
CA PRO A 169 6.36 3.81 13.20
C PRO A 169 6.51 4.35 11.78
N ALA A 170 7.39 5.34 11.61
CA ALA A 170 7.72 5.90 10.30
C ALA A 170 8.79 5.07 9.54
N SER A 171 9.10 3.89 10.06
CA SER A 171 9.99 2.89 9.44
C SER A 171 9.41 2.37 8.12
N LEU A 172 10.29 1.93 7.22
CA LEU A 172 9.85 1.43 5.92
C LEU A 172 9.23 0.03 5.99
N PRO A 173 7.98 -0.13 5.54
CA PRO A 173 7.46 -1.45 5.25
C PRO A 173 8.05 -1.97 3.94
N PHE A 174 8.34 -3.27 3.89
CA PHE A 174 8.48 -3.99 2.64
C PHE A 174 7.61 -5.24 2.67
N ARG A 175 7.02 -5.57 1.52
CA ARG A 175 6.31 -6.83 1.35
C ARG A 175 7.32 -7.94 1.07
N ARG A 176 7.17 -9.07 1.75
CA ARG A 176 7.98 -10.25 1.44
C ARG A 176 7.50 -10.87 0.12
N ASN A 177 8.27 -10.70 -0.94
CA ASN A 177 8.01 -11.39 -2.20
C ASN A 177 8.58 -12.81 -2.13
N TYR A 178 7.71 -13.82 -2.16
CA TYR A 178 8.15 -15.20 -2.32
C TYR A 178 8.53 -15.43 -3.79
N GLN A 179 9.81 -15.25 -4.11
CA GLN A 179 10.37 -15.80 -5.34
C GLN A 179 10.16 -17.32 -5.30
N ASN A 180 9.63 -17.91 -6.37
CA ASN A 180 9.24 -19.34 -6.54
C ASN A 180 7.73 -19.64 -6.54
N GLY A 181 6.90 -18.77 -7.12
CA GLY A 181 5.52 -19.12 -7.50
C GLY A 181 4.57 -19.41 -6.33
N LYS A 182 4.95 -19.06 -5.10
CA LYS A 182 4.05 -19.11 -3.95
C LYS A 182 3.13 -17.87 -3.92
N LEU A 183 1.97 -18.06 -3.30
CA LEU A 183 0.93 -17.05 -3.07
C LEU A 183 1.54 -15.71 -2.59
N ILE A 184 0.96 -14.61 -3.07
CA ILE A 184 1.37 -13.25 -2.69
C ILE A 184 1.17 -13.09 -1.18
N SER A 185 2.23 -12.70 -0.46
CA SER A 185 2.17 -12.46 0.98
C SER A 185 1.58 -11.09 1.28
N THR A 186 0.72 -11.01 2.29
CA THR A 186 0.28 -9.75 2.90
C THR A 186 1.14 -9.33 4.08
N ASP A 187 2.11 -10.17 4.48
CA ASP A 187 2.92 -9.91 5.66
C ASP A 187 3.92 -8.78 5.40
N LEU A 188 3.73 -7.69 6.13
CA LEU A 188 4.63 -6.53 6.12
C LEU A 188 5.79 -6.76 7.08
N ILE A 189 7.00 -6.67 6.53
CA ILE A 189 8.23 -6.74 7.30
C ILE A 189 8.87 -5.36 7.30
N PHE A 190 9.44 -4.97 8.43
CA PHE A 190 10.10 -3.69 8.60
C PHE A 190 11.59 -3.95 8.80
N ASN A 191 12.43 -3.36 7.95
CA ASN A 191 13.88 -3.50 8.10
C ASN A 191 14.42 -2.40 9.03
N HIS A 192 14.35 -2.67 10.33
CA HIS A 192 14.82 -1.73 11.34
C HIS A 192 16.34 -1.53 11.39
N ARG A 193 17.15 -2.31 10.64
CA ARG A 193 18.62 -2.22 10.67
C ARG A 193 19.15 -1.00 9.92
N ASP A 194 18.58 -0.71 8.76
CA ASP A 194 19.01 0.39 7.88
C ASP A 194 18.28 1.70 8.16
N ASP A 195 17.28 1.67 9.05
CA ASP A 195 16.45 2.80 9.43
C ASP A 195 17.24 3.98 10.03
N ASN A 196 18.49 3.81 10.51
CA ASN A 196 19.21 4.90 11.18
C ASN A 196 19.56 6.08 10.25
N LEU A 197 19.98 5.81 9.01
CA LEU A 197 20.19 6.87 8.01
C LEU A 197 18.86 7.53 7.63
N ARG A 198 17.80 6.73 7.52
CA ARG A 198 16.48 7.18 7.11
C ARG A 198 15.79 8.05 8.15
N LEU A 199 15.74 7.56 9.40
CA LEU A 199 15.20 8.31 10.53
C LEU A 199 15.93 9.65 10.62
N SER A 200 17.23 9.74 10.32
CA SER A 200 17.94 11.02 10.32
C SER A 200 17.36 12.07 9.35
N CYS A 201 16.80 11.64 8.20
CA CYS A 201 16.16 12.50 7.20
C CYS A 201 14.71 12.86 7.52
N MET A 202 14.05 12.08 8.38
CA MET A 202 12.64 12.33 8.72
C MET A 202 12.58 13.42 9.79
N SER A 203 11.52 14.22 9.79
CA SER A 203 11.23 15.17 10.86
C SER A 203 10.42 14.49 11.98
N VAL A 204 9.50 13.62 11.56
CA VAL A 204 8.62 12.82 12.41
C VAL A 204 9.11 11.37 12.45
N ARG A 205 9.00 10.68 13.60
CA ARG A 205 9.42 9.27 13.75
C ARG A 205 8.23 8.32 13.90
N GLN A 206 7.06 8.85 14.19
CA GLN A 206 5.82 8.13 14.42
C GLN A 206 4.65 8.95 13.90
N TYR A 207 3.73 8.29 13.20
CA TYR A 207 2.47 8.91 12.76
C TYR A 207 1.33 8.44 13.65
N ILE A 208 0.46 9.37 14.02
CA ILE A 208 -0.76 9.10 14.79
C ILE A 208 -1.98 9.30 13.89
N TYR A 209 -2.89 8.35 13.95
CA TYR A 209 -4.13 8.32 13.18
C TYR A 209 -5.30 8.21 14.15
N PRO A 210 -5.99 9.33 14.44
CA PRO A 210 -7.21 9.30 15.23
C PRO A 210 -8.28 8.44 14.54
N VAL A 211 -8.98 7.61 15.32
CA VAL A 211 -10.11 6.81 14.86
C VAL A 211 -11.38 7.61 15.10
N HIS A 212 -12.23 7.73 14.09
CA HIS A 212 -13.54 8.36 14.27
C HIS A 212 -14.38 7.58 15.28
N ILE A 213 -15.28 8.26 16.01
CA ILE A 213 -16.14 7.67 17.07
C ILE A 213 -16.95 6.47 16.55
N SER A 214 -17.32 6.46 15.27
CA SER A 214 -18.02 5.31 14.64
C SER A 214 -17.14 4.07 14.44
N SER A 215 -15.83 4.15 14.69
CA SER A 215 -14.85 3.09 14.44
C SER A 215 -14.85 2.57 13.00
N MET A 216 -15.12 3.45 12.03
CA MET A 216 -15.19 3.10 10.60
C MET A 216 -14.03 3.66 9.76
N PHE A 217 -13.41 4.77 10.16
CA PHE A 217 -12.36 5.41 9.36
C PHE A 217 -11.30 6.09 10.24
N LEU A 218 -10.14 6.32 9.62
CA LEU A 218 -8.98 6.98 10.21
C LEU A 218 -8.82 8.38 9.64
N PHE A 219 -8.33 9.29 10.47
CA PHE A 219 -7.92 10.62 10.05
C PHE A 219 -6.41 10.68 9.82
N THR A 220 -6.00 11.27 8.70
CA THR A 220 -4.62 11.61 8.40
C THR A 220 -4.41 13.10 8.66
N GLN A 221 -3.50 13.43 9.58
CA GLN A 221 -3.31 14.82 10.02
C GLN A 221 -2.38 15.62 9.10
N THR A 222 -1.46 14.92 8.43
CA THR A 222 -0.47 15.51 7.53
C THR A 222 -0.37 14.72 6.23
N PHE A 223 0.13 15.35 5.17
CA PHE A 223 0.37 14.68 3.89
C PHE A 223 1.35 13.50 4.03
N ALA A 224 2.45 13.65 4.78
CA ALA A 224 3.35 12.54 5.11
C ALA A 224 2.64 11.37 5.84
N SER A 225 1.73 11.67 6.78
CA SER A 225 0.95 10.64 7.47
C SER A 225 0.01 9.89 6.51
N ALA A 226 -0.62 10.60 5.56
CA ALA A 226 -1.46 10.01 4.53
C ALA A 226 -0.65 9.11 3.59
N LEU A 227 0.51 9.57 3.10
CA LEU A 227 1.40 8.78 2.26
C LEU A 227 1.89 7.50 2.96
N ASN A 228 2.26 7.60 4.24
CA ASN A 228 2.68 6.42 5.00
C ASN A 228 1.54 5.40 5.16
N LEU A 229 0.33 5.86 5.50
CA LEU A 229 -0.83 4.99 5.62
C LEU A 229 -1.21 4.37 4.28
N LEU A 230 -1.18 5.16 3.20
CA LEU A 230 -1.43 4.69 1.83
C LEU A 230 -0.44 3.59 1.45
N LEU A 231 0.85 3.79 1.70
CA LEU A 231 1.90 2.80 1.42
C LEU A 231 1.66 1.50 2.19
N LEU A 232 1.37 1.59 3.49
CA LEU A 232 1.09 0.41 4.33
C LEU A 232 -0.13 -0.38 3.81
N ARG A 233 -1.21 0.32 3.48
CA ARG A 233 -2.43 -0.33 2.96
C ARG A 233 -2.22 -0.93 1.58
N PHE A 234 -1.46 -0.27 0.71
CA PHE A 234 -1.12 -0.78 -0.62
C PHE A 234 -0.29 -2.05 -0.50
N LEU A 235 0.76 -2.04 0.34
CA LEU A 235 1.59 -3.21 0.58
C LEU A 235 0.83 -4.35 1.27
N ASN A 236 -0.29 -4.08 1.95
CA ASN A 236 -1.18 -5.11 2.48
C ASN A 236 -2.33 -5.51 1.53
N LEU A 237 -2.31 -5.08 0.26
CA LEU A 237 -3.34 -5.39 -0.75
C LEU A 237 -4.74 -4.86 -0.41
N GLN A 238 -4.85 -3.81 0.41
CA GLN A 238 -6.14 -3.19 0.73
C GLN A 238 -6.49 -2.10 -0.28
N HIS A 239 -6.66 -2.48 -1.55
CA HIS A 239 -6.82 -1.53 -2.66
C HIS A 239 -8.03 -0.61 -2.49
N THR A 240 -9.15 -1.08 -1.93
CA THR A 240 -10.33 -0.24 -1.67
C THR A 240 -10.03 0.92 -0.73
N GLU A 241 -9.23 0.70 0.31
CA GLU A 241 -8.87 1.75 1.26
C GLU A 241 -7.80 2.67 0.70
N VAL A 242 -6.89 2.13 -0.12
CA VAL A 242 -5.92 2.93 -0.88
C VAL A 242 -6.63 3.88 -1.84
N PHE A 243 -7.63 3.39 -2.57
CA PHE A 243 -8.35 4.18 -3.56
C PHE A 243 -9.05 5.38 -2.91
N LYS A 244 -9.65 5.19 -1.72
CA LYS A 244 -10.25 6.27 -0.92
C LYS A 244 -9.21 7.24 -0.36
N LEU A 245 -8.08 6.71 0.15
CA LEU A 245 -7.02 7.53 0.74
C LEU A 245 -6.25 8.35 -0.30
N ALA A 246 -6.26 7.93 -1.57
CA ALA A 246 -5.55 8.61 -2.65
C ALA A 246 -5.95 10.10 -2.75
N ASP A 247 -7.23 10.43 -2.52
CA ASP A 247 -7.72 11.82 -2.55
C ASP A 247 -7.12 12.71 -1.46
N CYS A 248 -6.64 12.12 -0.35
CA CYS A 248 -5.91 12.85 0.71
C CYS A 248 -4.44 13.09 0.35
N CYS A 249 -3.95 12.53 -0.76
CA CYS A 249 -2.57 12.63 -1.21
C CYS A 249 -2.39 13.73 -2.28
N VAL A 250 -2.89 14.94 -2.01
CA VAL A 250 -2.62 16.15 -2.80
C VAL A 250 -1.63 17.04 -2.05
N SER A 251 -0.68 17.64 -2.77
CA SER A 251 0.17 18.69 -2.23
C SER A 251 0.26 19.86 -3.20
N ASP A 252 -0.07 21.06 -2.72
CA ASP A 252 0.12 22.33 -3.44
C ASP A 252 1.47 22.97 -3.10
N THR A 253 2.24 22.36 -2.19
CA THR A 253 3.52 22.86 -1.70
C THR A 253 4.67 21.96 -2.14
N LYS A 254 5.88 22.55 -2.21
CA LYS A 254 7.11 21.79 -2.44
C LYS A 254 7.24 20.68 -1.38
N LEU A 255 7.50 19.47 -1.84
CA LEU A 255 7.65 18.29 -1.00
C LEU A 255 8.81 18.45 -0.02
N SER A 256 8.58 18.02 1.21
CA SER A 256 9.63 17.82 2.20
C SER A 256 10.47 16.57 1.83
N PRO A 257 11.73 16.48 2.30
CA PRO A 257 12.57 15.30 2.04
C PRO A 257 11.95 14.00 2.59
N GLU A 258 11.09 14.10 3.62
CA GLU A 258 10.34 12.98 4.18
C GLU A 258 9.28 12.46 3.20
N GLU A 259 8.54 13.38 2.57
CA GLU A 259 7.48 13.06 1.61
C GLU A 259 8.05 12.54 0.29
N GLU A 260 9.11 13.17 -0.24
CA GLU A 260 9.84 12.68 -1.42
C GLU A 260 10.31 11.24 -1.20
N LEU A 261 10.81 10.95 0.00
CA LEU A 261 11.29 9.63 0.36
C LEU A 261 10.16 8.62 0.49
N LEU A 262 8.98 8.99 1.00
CA LEU A 262 7.79 8.12 1.02
C LEU A 262 7.28 7.84 -0.40
N LEU A 263 7.19 8.87 -1.23
CA LEU A 263 6.79 8.76 -2.64
C LEU A 263 7.74 7.87 -3.43
N SER A 264 9.05 7.98 -3.19
CA SER A 264 10.05 7.13 -3.84
C SER A 264 9.84 5.63 -3.57
N GLN A 265 9.16 5.26 -2.48
CA GLN A 265 8.86 3.85 -2.18
C GLN A 265 7.72 3.29 -3.01
N LEU A 266 6.87 4.15 -3.57
CA LEU A 266 5.77 3.71 -4.42
C LEU A 266 6.29 2.94 -5.66
N ARG A 267 7.56 3.12 -6.04
CA ARG A 267 8.21 2.31 -7.09
C ARG A 267 8.19 0.81 -6.81
N PHE A 268 8.20 0.40 -5.55
CA PHE A 268 8.15 -1.02 -5.17
C PHE A 268 6.75 -1.64 -5.33
N LEU A 269 5.76 -0.84 -5.71
CA LEU A 269 4.38 -1.27 -5.95
C LEU A 269 4.13 -1.61 -7.43
N GLU A 270 5.11 -1.42 -8.32
CA GLU A 270 4.98 -1.70 -9.75
C GLU A 270 4.76 -3.19 -10.04
N ASP A 271 5.34 -4.08 -9.22
CA ASP A 271 5.17 -5.54 -9.34
C ASP A 271 3.74 -6.03 -9.06
N ASP A 272 2.86 -5.19 -8.53
CA ASP A 272 1.48 -5.57 -8.21
C ASP A 272 0.59 -5.56 -9.46
N VAL A 273 0.33 -6.76 -10.00
CA VAL A 273 -0.44 -6.99 -11.25
C VAL A 273 -1.95 -7.18 -10.98
N PHE A 274 -2.44 -6.96 -9.76
CA PHE A 274 -3.88 -7.05 -9.47
C PHE A 274 -4.69 -5.98 -10.25
N PRO A 275 -5.93 -6.29 -10.69
CA PRO A 275 -6.77 -5.34 -11.43
C PRO A 275 -7.01 -4.04 -10.63
N ASP A 276 -7.31 -4.15 -9.34
CA ASP A 276 -7.54 -3.02 -8.45
C ASP A 276 -6.26 -2.21 -8.19
N ALA A 277 -5.08 -2.84 -8.26
CA ALA A 277 -3.80 -2.15 -8.10
C ALA A 277 -3.55 -1.16 -9.25
N HIS A 278 -3.86 -1.56 -10.49
CA HIS A 278 -3.81 -0.66 -11.65
C HIS A 278 -4.72 0.55 -11.45
N ALA A 279 -5.95 0.32 -10.97
CA ALA A 279 -6.89 1.40 -10.73
C ALA A 279 -6.41 2.36 -9.63
N CYS A 280 -5.84 1.84 -8.53
CA CYS A 280 -5.25 2.66 -7.47
C CYS A 280 -4.06 3.48 -7.97
N ARG A 281 -3.17 2.91 -8.79
CA ARG A 281 -2.03 3.65 -9.36
C ARG A 281 -2.50 4.77 -10.28
N LEU A 282 -3.49 4.52 -11.12
CA LEU A 282 -4.09 5.55 -11.96
C LEU A 282 -4.79 6.64 -11.14
N LYS A 283 -5.50 6.27 -10.07
CA LYS A 283 -6.14 7.22 -9.15
C LYS A 283 -5.10 8.11 -8.45
N ILE A 284 -4.01 7.52 -7.95
CA ILE A 284 -2.89 8.29 -7.37
C ILE A 284 -2.32 9.24 -8.43
N SER A 285 -2.04 8.75 -9.65
CA SER A 285 -1.53 9.59 -10.75
C SER A 285 -2.47 10.74 -11.10
N LEU A 286 -3.79 10.53 -11.07
CA LEU A 286 -4.79 11.57 -11.30
C LEU A 286 -4.75 12.63 -10.19
N VAL A 287 -4.73 12.20 -8.93
CA VAL A 287 -4.77 13.12 -7.78
C VAL A 287 -3.47 13.93 -7.71
N THR A 288 -2.33 13.33 -8.06
CA THR A 288 -1.04 14.01 -8.08
C THR A 288 -0.77 14.79 -9.37
N ALA A 289 -1.66 14.75 -10.37
CA ALA A 289 -1.42 15.33 -11.70
C ALA A 289 -1.18 16.85 -11.67
N ASN A 290 -1.83 17.55 -10.73
CA ASN A 290 -1.70 19.00 -10.56
C ASN A 290 -0.57 19.39 -9.58
N SER A 291 0.12 18.41 -9.00
CA SER A 291 1.24 18.61 -8.09
C SER A 291 2.57 18.37 -8.83
N ASP A 292 3.68 18.87 -8.29
CA ASP A 292 5.04 18.59 -8.80
C ASP A 292 5.51 17.13 -8.53
N ILE A 293 4.56 16.20 -8.35
CA ILE A 293 4.82 14.79 -8.03
C ILE A 293 4.72 13.98 -9.31
N THR A 294 5.84 13.38 -9.71
CA THR A 294 5.84 12.42 -10.82
C THR A 294 5.67 10.99 -10.28
N PRO A 295 4.62 10.26 -10.70
CA PRO A 295 4.45 8.87 -10.30
C PRO A 295 5.59 8.00 -10.88
N PRO A 296 6.02 6.95 -10.17
CA PRO A 296 7.17 6.14 -10.59
C PRO A 296 6.86 5.11 -11.68
N TRP A 297 5.59 4.96 -12.08
CA TRP A 297 5.13 3.99 -13.08
C TRP A 297 4.70 4.67 -14.38
N ASP A 298 4.66 3.91 -15.49
CA ASP A 298 4.15 4.40 -16.77
C ASP A 298 2.62 4.39 -16.81
N ILE A 299 2.02 5.59 -16.83
CA ILE A 299 0.57 5.80 -16.88
C ILE A 299 -0.05 5.14 -18.13
N ASN A 300 0.67 5.06 -19.26
CA ASN A 300 0.14 4.45 -20.48
C ASN A 300 -0.01 2.94 -20.32
N ALA A 301 1.03 2.26 -19.83
CA ALA A 301 0.99 0.84 -19.52
C ALA A 301 -0.07 0.52 -18.47
N GLU A 302 -0.15 1.30 -17.39
CA GLU A 302 -1.15 1.12 -16.33
C GLU A 302 -2.58 1.28 -16.85
N MET A 303 -2.84 2.28 -17.70
CA MET A 303 -4.15 2.49 -18.30
C MET A 303 -4.54 1.32 -19.21
N LEU A 304 -3.60 0.81 -20.02
CA LEU A 304 -3.85 -0.35 -20.87
C LEU A 304 -4.17 -1.60 -20.04
N HIS A 305 -3.40 -1.85 -18.98
CA HIS A 305 -3.62 -2.97 -18.07
C HIS A 305 -4.96 -2.87 -17.33
N TYR A 306 -5.31 -1.67 -16.83
CA TYR A 306 -6.63 -1.38 -16.28
C TYR A 306 -7.75 -1.72 -17.26
N LEU A 307 -7.69 -1.24 -18.50
CA LEU A 307 -8.72 -1.53 -19.51
C LEU A 307 -8.81 -3.01 -19.87
N SER A 308 -7.68 -3.71 -19.97
CA SER A 308 -7.67 -5.15 -20.22
C SER A 308 -8.31 -5.98 -19.12
N LYS A 309 -8.41 -5.44 -17.90
CA LYS A 309 -8.94 -6.13 -16.72
C LYS A 309 -10.15 -5.42 -16.12
N ILE A 310 -10.78 -4.49 -16.86
CA ILE A 310 -11.82 -3.61 -16.33
C ILE A 310 -13.02 -4.36 -15.73
N GLU A 311 -13.34 -5.54 -16.28
CA GLU A 311 -14.40 -6.42 -15.79
C GLU A 311 -14.07 -7.06 -14.42
N HIS A 312 -12.78 -7.17 -14.10
CA HIS A 312 -12.27 -7.72 -12.85
C HIS A 312 -11.92 -6.64 -11.81
N VAL A 313 -12.03 -5.36 -12.17
CA VAL A 313 -11.85 -4.26 -11.23
C VAL A 313 -13.08 -4.13 -10.35
N SER A 314 -12.84 -4.20 -9.03
CA SER A 314 -13.85 -4.00 -7.99
C SER A 314 -14.55 -2.66 -8.15
N ALA A 315 -15.87 -2.63 -7.95
CA ALA A 315 -16.66 -1.41 -8.10
C ALA A 315 -16.15 -0.25 -7.23
N ALA A 316 -15.64 -0.54 -6.03
CA ALA A 316 -15.12 0.47 -5.12
C ALA A 316 -13.76 1.07 -5.53
N CYS A 317 -13.03 0.42 -6.45
CA CYS A 317 -11.76 0.91 -7.00
C CYS A 317 -11.91 1.37 -8.46
N ARG A 318 -13.13 1.44 -9.00
CA ARG A 318 -13.35 1.81 -10.39
C ARG A 318 -13.29 3.32 -10.54
N LEU A 319 -12.50 3.80 -11.50
CA LEU A 319 -12.47 5.21 -11.86
C LEU A 319 -13.84 5.62 -12.42
N SER A 320 -14.28 6.83 -12.07
CA SER A 320 -15.45 7.45 -12.66
C SER A 320 -15.20 7.77 -14.14
N VAL A 321 -16.29 8.00 -14.89
CA VAL A 321 -16.23 8.36 -16.32
C VAL A 321 -15.39 9.62 -16.53
N GLU A 322 -15.54 10.62 -15.64
CA GLU A 322 -14.82 11.89 -15.72
C GLU A 322 -13.32 11.72 -15.45
N GLU A 323 -12.97 10.96 -14.41
CA GLU A 323 -11.57 10.66 -14.07
C GLU A 323 -10.86 9.89 -15.18
N GLU A 324 -11.54 8.88 -15.74
CA GLU A 324 -10.99 8.07 -16.83
C GLU A 324 -10.79 8.90 -18.10
N LEU A 325 -11.76 9.76 -18.43
CA LEU A 325 -11.67 10.66 -19.58
C LEU A 325 -10.55 11.69 -19.41
N TYR A 326 -10.39 12.26 -18.21
CA TYR A 326 -9.33 13.21 -17.88
C TYR A 326 -7.94 12.60 -18.08
N LEU A 327 -7.70 11.37 -17.58
CA LEU A 327 -6.43 10.65 -17.79
C LEU A 327 -6.16 10.41 -19.28
N LEU A 328 -7.18 9.97 -20.03
CA LEU A 328 -7.05 9.70 -21.46
C LEU A 328 -6.81 10.96 -22.31
N GLN A 329 -7.23 12.13 -21.84
CA GLN A 329 -7.04 13.40 -22.55
C GLN A 329 -5.68 14.04 -22.26
N ASN A 330 -5.23 14.00 -21.00
CA ASN A 330 -4.12 14.83 -20.54
C ASN A 330 -2.83 14.06 -20.28
N HIS A 331 -2.91 12.77 -19.96
CA HIS A 331 -1.75 12.00 -19.47
C HIS A 331 -1.43 10.74 -20.29
N VAL A 332 -2.37 10.26 -21.11
CA VAL A 332 -2.20 9.05 -21.91
C VAL A 332 -2.04 9.40 -23.39
N THR A 333 -1.04 8.82 -24.03
CA THR A 333 -0.82 8.96 -25.47
C THR A 333 -1.67 7.94 -26.22
N VAL A 334 -2.90 8.35 -26.49
CA VAL A 334 -3.96 7.53 -27.11
C VAL A 334 -3.57 6.94 -28.48
N SER A 335 -2.69 7.61 -29.23
CA SER A 335 -2.20 7.14 -30.53
C SER A 335 -1.32 5.88 -30.46
N LEU A 336 -0.81 5.52 -29.27
CA LEU A 336 0.00 4.32 -29.09
C LEU A 336 -0.82 3.02 -29.19
N ASN A 337 -2.12 3.06 -28.89
CA ASN A 337 -2.95 1.87 -28.85
C ASN A 337 -4.41 2.14 -29.21
N TYR A 338 -4.93 1.40 -30.20
CA TYR A 338 -6.32 1.51 -30.64
C TYR A 338 -7.34 1.29 -29.51
N LYS A 339 -7.01 0.48 -28.49
CA LYS A 339 -7.89 0.26 -27.33
C LYS A 339 -8.08 1.52 -26.50
N LEU A 340 -7.00 2.29 -26.31
CA LEU A 340 -7.05 3.57 -25.59
C LEU A 340 -7.87 4.59 -26.39
N ALA A 341 -7.69 4.62 -27.71
CA ALA A 341 -8.44 5.50 -28.62
C ALA A 341 -9.94 5.22 -28.59
N ASN A 342 -10.28 3.95 -28.76
CA ASN A 342 -11.66 3.49 -28.74
C ASN A 342 -12.32 3.79 -27.40
N ARG A 343 -11.61 3.58 -26.29
CA ARG A 343 -12.13 3.87 -24.95
C ARG A 343 -12.38 5.36 -24.76
N GLN A 344 -11.44 6.22 -25.14
CA GLN A 344 -11.61 7.67 -25.04
C GLN A 344 -12.83 8.14 -25.86
N GLN A 345 -12.97 7.67 -27.09
CA GLN A 345 -14.12 8.04 -27.93
C GLN A 345 -15.43 7.53 -27.33
N PHE A 346 -15.44 6.32 -26.77
CA PHE A 346 -16.61 5.76 -26.10
C PHE A 346 -17.04 6.60 -24.89
N LEU A 347 -16.09 7.01 -24.03
CA LEU A 347 -16.40 7.86 -22.88
C LEU A 347 -16.93 9.23 -23.29
N ARG A 348 -16.38 9.85 -24.35
CA ARG A 348 -16.91 11.10 -24.90
C ARG A 348 -18.32 10.95 -25.45
N ALA A 349 -18.59 9.87 -26.19
CA ALA A 349 -19.93 9.59 -26.68
C ALA A 349 -20.93 9.37 -25.53
N LEU A 350 -20.50 8.78 -24.42
CA LEU A 350 -21.32 8.65 -23.21
C LEU A 350 -21.61 10.00 -22.56
N THR A 351 -20.62 10.88 -22.41
CA THR A 351 -20.84 12.22 -21.84
C THR A 351 -21.72 13.08 -22.73
N ASP A 352 -21.54 12.98 -24.05
CA ASP A 352 -22.26 13.78 -25.04
C ASP A 352 -23.62 13.15 -25.45
N CYS A 353 -23.98 11.99 -24.88
CA CYS A 353 -25.18 11.22 -25.22
C CYS A 353 -25.33 10.92 -26.73
N SER A 354 -24.22 10.66 -27.41
CA SER A 354 -24.18 10.39 -28.84
C SER A 354 -24.69 8.98 -29.19
N SER A 355 -25.44 8.84 -30.28
CA SER A 355 -26.03 7.58 -30.73
C SER A 355 -25.10 6.69 -31.56
N SER A 356 -24.00 7.23 -32.10
CA SER A 356 -23.06 6.52 -32.96
C SER A 356 -21.61 6.85 -32.61
N LEU A 357 -20.73 5.85 -32.71
CA LEU A 357 -19.32 5.96 -32.37
C LEU A 357 -18.45 5.41 -33.52
N LEU A 358 -17.44 6.17 -33.92
CA LEU A 358 -16.39 5.68 -34.83
C LEU A 358 -15.33 4.98 -34.00
N LEU A 359 -15.05 3.70 -34.29
CA LEU A 359 -14.01 2.92 -33.62
C LEU A 359 -12.84 2.63 -34.57
N GLN A 360 -11.63 2.60 -34.02
CA GLN A 360 -10.42 2.16 -34.69
C GLN A 360 -10.21 0.66 -34.52
N TYR A 361 -9.96 -0.03 -35.62
CA TYR A 361 -9.61 -1.45 -35.60
C TYR A 361 -8.11 -1.63 -35.35
N PRO A 362 -7.68 -2.77 -34.76
CA PRO A 362 -6.27 -3.12 -34.75
C PRO A 362 -5.72 -3.12 -36.16
N SER A 363 -4.52 -2.55 -36.35
CA SER A 363 -3.80 -2.67 -37.61
C SER A 363 -3.61 -4.15 -37.94
N ARG A 364 -4.03 -4.57 -39.14
CA ARG A 364 -3.73 -5.92 -39.63
C ARG A 364 -2.22 -6.07 -39.68
N ALA A 365 -1.70 -7.18 -39.15
CA ALA A 365 -0.27 -7.47 -39.24
C ALA A 365 0.09 -7.64 -40.72
N ASN A 366 1.13 -6.94 -41.20
CA ASN A 366 1.67 -7.16 -42.54
C ASN A 366 2.44 -8.48 -42.51
N LEU A 367 1.77 -9.60 -42.81
CA LEU A 367 2.44 -10.87 -42.99
C LEU A 367 3.05 -10.91 -44.39
N GLN A 368 4.32 -11.28 -44.49
CA GLN A 368 4.90 -11.64 -45.79
C GLN A 368 4.22 -12.94 -46.24
N GLU A 369 3.70 -12.97 -47.47
CA GLU A 369 3.01 -14.14 -48.05
C GLU A 369 1.68 -14.51 -47.34
N GLU A 370 0.80 -13.52 -47.06
CA GLU A 370 -0.59 -13.82 -46.64
C GLU A 370 -1.25 -14.78 -47.65
N PHE A 371 -1.96 -15.80 -47.17
CA PHE A 371 -2.73 -16.75 -47.98
C PHE A 371 -3.63 -16.03 -49.01
N ASP A 372 -4.24 -14.90 -48.62
CA ASP A 372 -5.09 -14.08 -49.48
C ASP A 372 -4.29 -13.19 -50.46
N SER A 373 -2.99 -12.99 -50.23
CA SER A 373 -2.09 -12.20 -51.09
C SER A 373 -1.37 -13.06 -52.15
N VAL A 374 -1.23 -14.35 -51.89
CA VAL A 374 -0.73 -15.32 -52.86
C VAL A 374 -1.89 -15.65 -53.80
N SER A 375 -2.01 -14.90 -54.88
CA SER A 375 -2.79 -15.36 -56.03
C SER A 375 -2.11 -16.61 -56.57
N ASP A 376 -2.58 -17.79 -56.16
CA ASP A 376 -2.07 -19.07 -56.66
C ASP A 376 -2.37 -19.18 -58.16
N LYS A 377 -1.34 -18.89 -58.97
CA LYS A 377 -1.37 -19.03 -60.42
C LYS A 377 -0.75 -20.35 -60.87
N SER A 378 -0.47 -21.29 -59.96
CA SER A 378 0.14 -22.58 -60.31
C SER A 378 -0.71 -23.37 -61.32
N CYS A 379 -2.04 -23.20 -61.28
CA CYS A 379 -2.98 -23.78 -62.22
C CYS A 379 -3.17 -22.98 -63.53
N LEU A 380 -2.59 -21.78 -63.64
CA LEU A 380 -2.55 -20.95 -64.86
C LEU A 380 -1.23 -21.07 -65.62
N ASN A 381 -0.17 -21.55 -64.96
CA ASN A 381 1.08 -21.87 -65.63
C ASN A 381 0.91 -23.22 -66.33
N SER A 382 0.39 -23.17 -67.56
CA SER A 382 0.40 -24.31 -68.47
C SER A 382 1.85 -24.64 -68.83
N ASP A 383 2.47 -25.57 -68.11
CA ASP A 383 3.54 -26.35 -68.72
C ASP A 383 2.94 -27.00 -69.96
N GLN A 384 3.43 -26.60 -71.14
CA GLN A 384 2.82 -26.88 -72.45
C GLN A 384 2.72 -28.38 -72.80
N GLU A 385 3.13 -29.28 -71.91
CA GLU A 385 3.13 -30.73 -72.09
C GLU A 385 2.39 -31.50 -70.98
N GLY A 386 1.44 -30.87 -70.30
CA GLY A 386 0.58 -31.52 -69.30
C GLY A 386 -0.80 -31.94 -69.82
N PHE A 387 -1.46 -32.87 -69.12
CA PHE A 387 -2.85 -33.32 -69.35
C PHE A 387 -3.88 -32.18 -69.57
N LEU A 388 -3.59 -30.99 -69.03
CA LEU A 388 -4.41 -29.78 -69.14
C LEU A 388 -4.37 -29.09 -70.51
N SER A 389 -3.36 -29.34 -71.37
CA SER A 389 -3.36 -28.81 -72.75
C SER A 389 -4.50 -29.37 -73.60
N LYS A 390 -5.05 -30.52 -73.21
CA LYS A 390 -6.28 -31.09 -73.82
C LYS A 390 -7.54 -30.32 -73.44
N PHE A 391 -7.50 -29.53 -72.36
CA PHE A 391 -8.62 -28.69 -71.93
C PHE A 391 -8.55 -27.25 -72.49
N GLU A 392 -7.42 -26.80 -73.03
CA GLU A 392 -7.30 -25.47 -73.67
C GLU A 392 -8.23 -25.31 -74.89
N ASN A 393 -8.56 -26.41 -75.57
CA ASN A 393 -9.48 -26.42 -76.71
C ASN A 393 -10.95 -26.68 -76.32
N VAL A 394 -11.29 -26.74 -75.03
CA VAL A 394 -12.68 -26.84 -74.58
C VAL A 394 -13.29 -25.44 -74.59
N SER A 395 -13.69 -25.00 -75.78
CA SER A 395 -14.56 -23.84 -75.92
C SER A 395 -15.95 -24.19 -75.39
N TYR A 396 -16.27 -23.70 -74.20
CA TYR A 396 -17.62 -23.77 -73.67
C TYR A 396 -18.56 -22.91 -74.53
N LYS A 397 -19.27 -23.55 -75.47
CA LYS A 397 -20.43 -22.92 -76.09
C LYS A 397 -21.57 -22.96 -75.07
N ARG A 398 -21.83 -21.82 -74.43
CA ARG A 398 -23.00 -21.65 -73.57
C ARG A 398 -24.24 -22.12 -74.32
N PRO A 399 -24.99 -23.10 -73.79
CA PRO A 399 -26.26 -23.52 -74.40
C PRO A 399 -27.20 -22.32 -74.51
N PRO A 400 -28.03 -22.23 -75.56
CA PRO A 400 -29.04 -21.18 -75.64
C PRO A 400 -29.96 -21.25 -74.42
N ASP A 401 -30.19 -20.11 -73.77
CA ASP A 401 -31.04 -20.03 -72.58
C ASP A 401 -32.48 -20.42 -72.99
N ALA A 402 -32.95 -21.59 -72.55
CA ALA A 402 -34.31 -22.08 -72.77
C ALA A 402 -35.14 -21.86 -71.50
N ILE A 403 -36.39 -21.40 -71.63
CA ILE A 403 -37.31 -21.16 -70.51
C ILE A 403 -38.58 -21.99 -70.71
N GLY A 404 -39.14 -22.52 -69.62
CA GLY A 404 -40.42 -23.25 -69.63
C GLY A 404 -40.30 -24.69 -70.12
N THR A 405 -41.27 -25.14 -70.91
CA THR A 405 -41.38 -26.55 -71.36
C THR A 405 -40.19 -27.00 -72.21
N ALA A 406 -39.55 -26.09 -72.95
CA ALA A 406 -38.33 -26.37 -73.69
C ALA A 406 -37.12 -26.68 -72.78
N ALA A 407 -37.04 -26.06 -71.60
CA ALA A 407 -35.99 -26.34 -70.62
C ALA A 407 -36.14 -27.74 -70.00
N VAL A 408 -37.38 -28.12 -69.70
CA VAL A 408 -37.71 -29.46 -69.15
C VAL A 408 -37.41 -30.56 -70.17
N ALA A 409 -37.70 -30.34 -71.45
CA ALA A 409 -37.36 -31.28 -72.52
C ALA A 409 -35.83 -31.46 -72.70
N CYS A 410 -35.05 -30.40 -72.52
CA CYS A 410 -33.57 -30.49 -72.53
C CYS A 410 -33.03 -31.28 -71.33
N LEU A 411 -33.59 -31.08 -70.13
CA LEU A 411 -33.20 -31.82 -68.92
C LEU A 411 -33.51 -33.32 -69.03
N ASN A 412 -34.68 -33.68 -69.55
CA ASN A 412 -35.08 -35.08 -69.79
C ASN A 412 -34.25 -35.79 -70.87
N LYS A 413 -33.44 -35.07 -71.63
CA LYS A 413 -32.54 -35.65 -72.64
C LYS A 413 -31.19 -36.05 -72.05
N TRP A 414 -30.86 -35.52 -70.87
CA TRP A 414 -29.59 -35.75 -70.16
C TRP A 414 -29.74 -36.72 -68.99
N LEU A 415 -30.92 -36.79 -68.38
CA LEU A 415 -31.36 -37.89 -67.53
C LEU A 415 -31.74 -39.10 -68.39
#